data_AF-A0A5M8PSK5-F1
#
_entry.id   AF-A0A5M8PSK5-F1
#
_cell.length_a   1.000
_cell.length_b   1.000
_cell.length_c   1.000
_cell.angle_alpha   90.00
_cell.angle_beta   90.00
_cell.angle_gamma   90.00
#
_symmetry.space_group_name_H-M   'P 1'
#
loop_
_entity.id
_entity.type
_entity.pdbx_description
1 polymer ?
#
loop_
_entity_poly.entity_id
_entity_poly.type
_entity_poly.pdbx_seq_one_letter_code
_entity_poly.pdbx_strand_id
1 'polypeptide(L)'
;MALFDALRLTVNSTLPAPIFERHLLRHLHKLLCVSRMSTTEKMPPIRSARNRKPPPDGFDDIEDTLLEFSNKMKDAENAPHEGKKRHEVLWPVFQISHQRSRYIYDLYYEKEAISKPLYDYLLKNGYADGNLIAKWKKQGYEKLCCLRCIQTKETNFNATCICRVPKAQLKEDQTIECVSCGCRGCSSSD
;
A
#
# COMPACT_ATOMS: atom_id res chain seq x y z
N MET A 1 -70.86 -39.08 1.00
CA MET A 1 -70.55 -37.73 1.52
C MET A 1 -69.58 -37.10 0.52
N ALA A 2 -70.05 -36.43 -0.52
CA ALA A 2 -70.49 -35.02 -0.48
C ALA A 2 -69.39 -34.16 0.18
N LEU A 3 -68.69 -33.23 -0.47
CA LEU A 3 -69.05 -32.33 -1.57
C LEU A 3 -67.76 -31.75 -2.19
N PHE A 4 -67.75 -31.64 -3.52
CA PHE A 4 -67.39 -30.49 -4.37
C PHE A 4 -66.13 -29.65 -4.02
N ASP A 5 -65.09 -29.65 -4.85
CA ASP A 5 -64.93 -29.06 -6.19
C ASP A 5 -64.79 -27.53 -6.25
N ALA A 6 -63.73 -27.15 -6.98
CA ALA A 6 -63.59 -25.96 -7.83
C ALA A 6 -63.29 -24.62 -7.12
N LEU A 7 -62.43 -23.73 -7.63
CA LEU A 7 -61.90 -23.51 -8.97
C LEU A 7 -60.39 -23.16 -8.88
N ARG A 8 -59.48 -23.69 -9.71
CA ARG A 8 -59.37 -23.57 -11.19
C ARG A 8 -59.03 -22.12 -11.59
N LEU A 9 -57.81 -21.89 -12.05
CA LEU A 9 -57.45 -21.42 -13.41
C LEU A 9 -56.54 -20.18 -13.21
N THR A 10 -55.54 -19.82 -13.99
CA THR A 10 -54.89 -20.29 -15.22
C THR A 10 -53.70 -19.33 -15.42
N VAL A 11 -52.51 -19.81 -15.74
CA VAL A 11 -51.93 -19.75 -17.09
C VAL A 11 -51.87 -18.34 -17.68
N ASN A 12 -50.67 -17.80 -17.79
CA ASN A 12 -50.02 -17.36 -19.06
C ASN A 12 -48.88 -16.39 -18.74
N SER A 13 -47.63 -16.80 -18.95
CA SER A 13 -46.90 -16.64 -20.21
C SER A 13 -46.67 -15.16 -20.55
N THR A 14 -45.40 -14.74 -20.49
CA THR A 14 -44.74 -13.75 -21.39
C THR A 14 -43.35 -13.40 -20.85
N LEU A 15 -42.32 -13.82 -21.59
CA LEU A 15 -41.03 -13.11 -21.70
C LEU A 15 -41.31 -11.66 -22.15
N PRO A 16 -40.51 -10.64 -21.76
CA PRO A 16 -39.16 -10.47 -22.33
C PRO A 16 -38.11 -9.76 -21.42
N ALA A 17 -36.82 -10.04 -21.64
CA ALA A 17 -35.74 -9.04 -21.43
C ALA A 17 -35.91 -7.94 -22.49
N PRO A 18 -35.59 -6.63 -22.31
CA PRO A 18 -34.23 -6.13 -22.02
C PRO A 18 -34.18 -4.71 -21.34
N ILE A 19 -33.01 -4.03 -21.41
CA ILE A 19 -32.79 -2.56 -21.27
C ILE A 19 -32.39 -2.04 -19.87
N PHE A 20 -31.20 -2.39 -19.39
CA PHE A 20 -30.32 -1.38 -18.75
C PHE A 20 -28.83 -1.77 -18.82
N GLU A 21 -28.46 -2.41 -19.92
CA GLU A 21 -27.11 -2.89 -20.18
C GLU A 21 -26.64 -2.24 -21.48
N ARG A 22 -26.20 -0.97 -21.41
CA ARG A 22 -25.40 -0.28 -22.46
C ARG A 22 -25.03 1.19 -22.18
N HIS A 23 -25.54 1.86 -21.15
CA HIS A 23 -25.30 3.31 -21.01
C HIS A 23 -24.33 3.78 -19.91
N LEU A 24 -24.00 2.96 -18.89
CA LEU A 24 -22.98 3.35 -17.90
C LEU A 24 -21.57 2.80 -18.18
N LEU A 25 -21.38 2.00 -19.24
CA LEU A 25 -20.06 1.51 -19.64
C LEU A 25 -19.26 2.51 -20.51
N ARG A 26 -19.87 3.65 -20.91
CA ARG A 26 -19.17 4.69 -21.71
C ARG A 26 -18.53 5.79 -20.87
N HIS A 27 -18.73 5.82 -19.55
CA HIS A 27 -18.03 6.75 -18.65
C HIS A 27 -16.74 6.18 -18.06
N LEU A 28 -16.59 4.86 -18.04
CA LEU A 28 -15.39 4.19 -17.53
C LEU A 28 -14.19 4.19 -18.50
N HIS A 29 -14.41 4.55 -19.76
CA HIS A 29 -13.35 4.54 -20.78
C HIS A 29 -12.57 5.87 -20.92
N LYS A 30 -12.98 6.92 -20.20
CA LYS A 30 -12.24 8.21 -20.14
C LYS A 30 -11.16 8.26 -19.05
N LEU A 31 -11.01 7.20 -18.24
CA LEU A 31 -9.96 7.07 -17.22
C LEU A 31 -8.76 6.24 -17.68
N LEU A 32 -8.71 5.84 -18.95
CA LEU A 32 -7.58 5.12 -19.57
C LEU A 32 -6.54 6.05 -20.24
N CYS A 33 -6.53 7.33 -19.91
CA CYS A 33 -5.51 8.26 -20.43
C CYS A 33 -4.58 8.73 -19.31
N VAL A 34 -3.29 8.49 -19.53
CA VAL A 34 -2.12 8.93 -18.74
C VAL A 34 -1.75 8.03 -17.55
N SER A 35 -1.35 6.81 -17.90
CA SER A 35 -0.17 6.17 -17.30
C SER A 35 1.03 7.12 -17.44
N ARG A 36 1.23 7.98 -16.43
CA ARG A 36 2.52 8.60 -16.15
C ARG A 36 2.86 8.23 -14.71
N MET A 37 3.51 7.08 -14.56
CA MET A 37 4.33 6.78 -13.38
C MET A 37 5.39 7.87 -13.29
N SER A 38 5.05 8.93 -12.55
CA SER A 38 6.02 9.90 -12.06
C SER A 38 6.43 9.39 -10.68
N THR A 39 7.67 8.93 -10.61
CA THR A 39 8.44 8.88 -9.37
C THR A 39 8.43 10.29 -8.79
N THR A 40 7.49 10.56 -7.89
CA THR A 40 7.56 11.72 -7.01
C THR A 40 8.43 11.28 -5.84
N GLU A 41 9.74 11.45 -5.98
CA GLU A 41 10.60 11.54 -4.82
C GLU A 41 10.12 12.74 -3.99
N LYS A 42 9.31 12.45 -2.97
CA LYS A 42 8.88 13.43 -2.00
C LYS A 42 10.03 13.63 -1.02
N MET A 43 10.93 14.54 -1.35
CA MET A 43 11.56 15.36 -0.31
C MET A 43 10.40 15.94 0.53
N PRO A 44 10.44 15.88 1.88
CA PRO A 44 9.37 16.50 2.67
C PRO A 44 9.20 17.92 2.15
N PRO A 45 7.97 18.34 1.83
CA PRO A 45 7.77 19.59 1.10
C PRO A 45 8.47 20.70 1.86
N ILE A 46 9.50 21.30 1.26
CA ILE A 46 10.13 22.51 1.78
C ILE A 46 9.05 23.58 1.67
N ARG A 47 8.26 23.71 2.74
CA ARG A 47 7.18 24.69 2.82
C ARG A 47 7.85 26.06 2.95
N SER A 48 7.63 26.92 1.96
CA SER A 48 7.92 28.34 2.13
C SER A 48 7.18 28.84 3.38
N ALA A 49 7.82 29.74 4.14
CA ALA A 49 7.43 30.17 5.49
C ALA A 49 5.97 30.66 5.63
N ARG A 50 5.28 30.93 4.51
CA ARG A 50 3.93 31.49 4.43
C ARG A 50 2.79 30.49 4.69
N ASN A 51 3.03 29.17 4.59
CA ASN A 51 1.99 28.13 4.68
C ASN A 51 2.23 27.13 5.83
N ARG A 52 2.97 27.54 6.88
CA ARG A 52 3.08 26.74 8.11
C ARG A 52 1.74 26.84 8.87
N LYS A 53 0.89 25.82 8.74
CA LYS A 53 0.00 25.51 9.87
C LYS A 53 0.91 25.25 11.07
N PRO A 54 0.65 25.87 12.24
CA PRO A 54 1.48 25.63 13.42
C PRO A 54 1.60 24.12 13.64
N PRO A 55 2.82 23.60 13.89
CA PRO A 55 2.99 22.19 14.18
C PRO A 55 2.07 21.84 15.37
N PRO A 56 1.25 20.79 15.25
CA PRO A 56 0.45 20.32 16.38
C PRO A 56 1.37 19.88 17.53
N ASP A 57 0.89 20.01 18.78
CA ASP A 57 1.61 19.56 19.99
C ASP A 57 2.18 18.15 19.83
N GLY A 58 3.45 17.97 20.22
CA GLY A 58 4.17 16.69 20.18
C GLY A 58 4.97 16.42 18.89
N PHE A 59 5.13 17.43 18.01
CA PHE A 59 6.00 17.29 16.84
C PHE A 59 7.49 17.36 17.18
N ASP A 60 7.86 18.15 18.19
CA ASP A 60 9.26 18.44 18.54
C ASP A 60 10.04 17.18 18.94
N ASP A 61 9.43 16.27 19.70
CA ASP A 61 10.06 15.00 20.12
C ASP A 61 10.32 14.02 18.96
N ILE A 62 9.62 14.20 17.84
CA ILE A 62 9.66 13.31 16.67
C ILE A 62 10.57 13.89 15.59
N GLU A 63 10.74 15.21 15.56
CA GLU A 63 11.46 15.93 14.50
C GLU A 63 12.89 15.41 14.32
N ASP A 64 13.64 15.21 15.40
CA ASP A 64 15.02 14.72 15.35
C ASP A 64 15.12 13.35 14.66
N THR A 65 14.25 12.42 15.06
CA THR A 65 14.22 11.07 14.45
C THR A 65 13.81 11.10 12.98
N LEU A 66 12.89 11.99 12.58
CA LEU A 66 12.49 12.15 11.18
C LEU A 66 13.60 12.79 10.33
N LEU A 67 14.39 13.68 10.92
CA LEU A 67 15.55 14.28 10.28
C LEU A 67 16.62 13.22 10.01
N GLU A 68 16.87 12.33 10.97
CA GLU A 68 17.80 11.21 10.80
C GLU A 68 17.39 10.30 9.63
N PHE A 69 16.10 9.92 9.53
CA PHE A 69 15.63 9.12 8.39
C PHE A 69 15.78 9.86 7.06
N SER A 70 15.57 11.18 7.06
CA SER A 70 15.71 12.01 5.87
C SER A 70 17.18 12.14 5.42
N ASN A 71 18.10 12.21 6.37
CA ASN A 71 19.54 12.19 6.10
C ASN A 71 19.96 10.82 5.56
N LYS A 72 19.51 9.72 6.19
CA LYS A 72 19.75 8.35 5.69
C LYS A 72 19.23 8.14 4.26
N MET A 73 18.08 8.72 3.90
CA MET A 73 17.55 8.68 2.53
C MET A 73 18.48 9.39 1.54
N LYS A 74 18.94 10.60 1.87
CA LYS A 74 19.88 11.36 1.04
C LYS A 74 21.21 10.62 0.88
N ASP A 75 21.70 10.01 1.95
CA ASP A 75 22.94 9.22 1.91
C ASP A 75 22.78 7.97 1.03
N ALA A 76 21.62 7.31 1.09
CA ALA A 76 21.30 6.16 0.24
C ALA A 76 21.15 6.53 -1.24
N GLU A 77 20.59 7.70 -1.54
CA GLU A 77 20.47 8.24 -2.90
C GLU A 77 21.84 8.64 -3.50
N ASN A 78 22.73 9.20 -2.67
CA ASN A 78 24.06 9.63 -3.08
C ASN A 78 25.11 8.51 -3.09
N ALA A 79 24.79 7.32 -2.57
CA ALA A 79 25.73 6.22 -2.50
C ALA A 79 26.20 5.79 -3.90
N PRO A 80 27.51 5.53 -4.09
CA PRO A 80 28.03 5.13 -5.39
C PRO A 80 27.43 3.79 -5.83
N HIS A 81 27.03 3.73 -7.10
CA HIS A 81 26.38 2.58 -7.72
C HIS A 81 27.36 1.65 -8.46
N GLU A 82 28.67 1.72 -8.15
CA GLU A 82 29.69 0.92 -8.84
C GLU A 82 29.70 -0.53 -8.32
N GLY A 83 29.50 -1.48 -9.24
CA GLY A 83 29.55 -2.93 -8.95
C GLY A 83 28.25 -3.57 -8.45
N LYS A 84 27.20 -2.79 -8.15
CA LYS A 84 25.91 -3.31 -7.69
C LYS A 84 24.91 -3.42 -8.83
N LYS A 85 23.97 -4.36 -8.73
CA LYS A 85 22.87 -4.44 -9.69
C LYS A 85 21.95 -3.25 -9.51
N ARG A 86 21.36 -2.75 -10.60
CA ARG A 86 20.44 -1.59 -10.59
C ARG A 86 19.36 -1.67 -9.50
N HIS A 87 18.85 -2.87 -9.21
CA HIS A 87 17.83 -3.05 -8.20
C HIS A 87 18.37 -3.04 -6.77
N GLU A 88 19.59 -3.53 -6.54
CA GLU A 88 20.27 -3.52 -5.23
C GLU A 88 20.53 -2.10 -4.73
N VAL A 89 20.75 -1.14 -5.64
CA VAL A 89 20.90 0.29 -5.33
C VAL A 89 19.62 0.85 -4.69
N LEU A 90 18.44 0.37 -5.10
CA LEU A 90 17.15 0.87 -4.62
C LEU A 90 16.70 0.23 -3.30
N TRP A 91 17.27 -0.92 -2.93
CA TRP A 91 16.91 -1.63 -1.70
C TRP A 91 17.04 -0.79 -0.42
N PRO A 92 18.16 -0.08 -0.16
CA PRO A 92 18.27 0.75 1.05
C PRO A 92 17.21 1.85 1.10
N VAL A 93 16.86 2.44 -0.05
CA VAL A 93 15.82 3.47 -0.15
C VAL A 93 14.45 2.92 0.30
N PHE A 94 14.09 1.72 -0.17
CA PHE A 94 12.85 1.07 0.25
C PHE A 94 12.86 0.66 1.73
N GLN A 95 14.01 0.21 2.24
CA GLN A 95 14.15 -0.14 3.66
C GLN A 95 13.95 1.08 4.56
N ILE A 96 14.56 2.22 4.23
CA ILE A 96 14.43 3.45 5.02
C ILE A 96 13.00 3.98 4.97
N SER A 97 12.33 3.97 3.80
CA SER A 97 10.92 4.39 3.72
C SER A 97 9.99 3.48 4.54
N HIS A 98 10.26 2.17 4.53
CA HIS A 98 9.53 1.20 5.34
C HIS A 98 9.75 1.47 6.85
N GLN A 99 11.00 1.63 7.28
CA GLN A 99 11.36 1.94 8.67
C GLN A 99 10.70 3.24 9.16
N ARG A 100 10.75 4.29 8.34
CA ARG A 100 10.11 5.58 8.63
C ARG A 100 8.59 5.43 8.82
N SER A 101 7.93 4.67 7.94
CA SER A 101 6.48 4.43 8.04
C SER A 101 6.13 3.55 9.24
N ARG A 102 6.97 2.57 9.58
CA ARG A 102 6.77 1.69 10.74
C ARG A 102 6.93 2.44 12.05
N TYR A 103 7.92 3.32 12.15
CA TYR A 103 8.11 4.18 13.31
C TYR A 103 6.85 5.01 13.63
N ILE A 104 6.25 5.64 12.62
CA ILE A 104 5.01 6.41 12.79
C ILE A 104 3.83 5.50 13.18
N TYR A 105 3.78 4.27 12.66
CA TYR A 105 2.77 3.29 13.04
C TYR A 105 2.90 2.89 14.52
N ASP A 106 4.11 2.65 15.00
CA ASP A 106 4.38 2.22 16.38
C ASP A 106 4.02 3.31 17.39
N LEU A 107 4.36 4.55 17.06
CA LEU A 107 4.04 5.71 17.90
C LEU A 107 2.53 5.92 18.05
N TYR A 108 1.73 5.60 17.02
CA TYR A 108 0.29 5.78 17.07
C TYR A 108 -0.45 4.56 17.65
N TYR A 109 -0.06 3.34 17.29
CA TYR A 109 -0.79 2.12 17.64
C TYR A 109 -0.27 1.39 18.89
N GLU A 110 1.04 1.43 19.15
CA GLU A 110 1.63 0.70 20.28
C GLU A 110 1.84 1.64 21.47
N LYS A 111 2.41 2.83 21.22
CA LYS A 111 2.79 3.77 22.28
C LYS A 111 1.76 4.89 22.52
N GLU A 112 0.83 5.09 21.59
CA GLU A 112 -0.18 6.17 21.60
C GLU A 112 0.36 7.57 21.96
N ALA A 113 1.64 7.84 21.66
CA ALA A 113 2.33 9.08 22.02
C ALA A 113 1.89 10.27 21.14
N ILE A 114 1.19 9.98 20.03
CA ILE A 114 0.79 10.95 19.01
C ILE A 114 -0.71 11.17 19.04
N SER A 115 -1.12 12.44 19.04
CA SER A 115 -2.52 12.82 18.86
C SER A 115 -3.01 12.53 17.43
N LYS A 116 -4.27 12.10 17.28
CA LYS A 116 -4.91 11.91 15.96
C LYS A 116 -4.71 13.06 14.95
N PRO A 117 -4.84 14.36 15.32
CA PRO A 117 -4.59 15.44 14.37
C PRO A 117 -3.14 15.52 13.89
N LEU A 118 -2.17 15.17 14.75
CA LEU A 118 -0.75 15.11 14.39
C LEU A 118 -0.48 13.94 13.42
N TYR A 119 -1.08 12.78 13.67
CA TYR A 119 -0.99 11.64 12.75
C TYR A 119 -1.54 11.97 11.35
N ASP A 120 -2.72 12.60 11.27
CA ASP A 120 -3.30 13.03 9.99
C ASP A 120 -2.44 14.08 9.27
N TYR A 121 -1.76 14.94 10.03
CA TYR A 121 -0.81 15.91 9.50
C TYR A 121 0.43 15.23 8.91
N LEU A 122 0.98 14.22 9.58
CA LEU A 122 2.14 13.45 9.10
C LEU A 122 1.82 12.72 7.79
N LEU A 123 0.64 12.13 7.69
CA LEU A 123 0.16 11.47 6.46
C LEU A 123 -0.03 12.47 5.30
N LYS A 124 -0.59 13.66 5.57
CA LYS A 124 -0.77 14.70 4.54
C LYS A 124 0.57 15.23 3.99
N ASN A 125 1.59 15.28 4.84
CA ASN A 125 2.94 15.70 4.44
C ASN A 125 3.75 14.61 3.75
N GLY A 126 3.30 13.36 3.79
CA GLY A 126 4.01 12.24 3.21
C GLY A 126 5.22 11.80 4.01
N TYR A 127 5.23 12.01 5.34
CA TYR A 127 6.24 11.38 6.21
C TYR A 127 6.01 9.87 6.33
N ALA A 128 4.77 9.42 6.20
CA ALA A 128 4.39 8.02 6.16
C ALA A 128 3.51 7.68 4.95
N ASP A 129 3.64 6.45 4.46
CA ASP A 129 2.79 5.91 3.40
C ASP A 129 1.45 5.39 3.95
N GLY A 130 0.40 6.21 3.85
CA GLY A 130 -0.94 5.84 4.30
C GLY A 130 -1.48 4.56 3.64
N ASN A 131 -1.10 4.30 2.38
CA ASN A 131 -1.48 3.09 1.65
C ASN A 131 -0.82 1.84 2.24
N LEU A 132 0.43 1.93 2.71
CA LEU A 132 1.15 0.82 3.31
C LEU A 132 0.58 0.52 4.70
N ILE A 133 0.35 1.57 5.50
CA ILE A 133 -0.27 1.45 6.82
C ILE A 133 -1.68 0.84 6.73
N ALA A 134 -2.47 1.22 5.72
CA ALA A 134 -3.78 0.60 5.49
C ALA A 134 -3.70 -0.91 5.20
N LYS A 135 -2.58 -1.40 4.67
CA LYS A 135 -2.35 -2.85 4.49
C LYS A 135 -1.96 -3.52 5.80
N TRP A 136 -1.12 -2.90 6.63
CA TRP A 136 -0.73 -3.47 7.93
C TRP A 136 -1.91 -3.72 8.87
N LYS A 137 -2.99 -2.92 8.76
CA LYS A 137 -4.23 -3.15 9.50
C LYS A 137 -5.02 -4.39 9.05
N LYS A 138 -4.72 -4.95 7.88
CA LYS A 138 -5.39 -6.15 7.37
C LYS A 138 -4.65 -7.38 7.85
N GLN A 139 -5.40 -8.38 8.32
CA GLN A 139 -4.84 -9.67 8.73
C GLN A 139 -4.04 -10.31 7.58
N GLY A 140 -2.88 -10.86 7.92
CA GLY A 140 -1.93 -11.47 6.98
C GLY A 140 -0.98 -10.51 6.27
N TYR A 141 -1.06 -9.19 6.52
CA TYR A 141 -0.15 -8.18 5.95
C TYR A 141 0.61 -7.38 7.01
N GLU A 142 0.64 -7.82 8.27
CA GLU A 142 1.25 -7.10 9.40
C GLU A 142 2.74 -6.76 9.17
N LYS A 143 3.49 -7.69 8.54
CA LYS A 143 4.92 -7.54 8.22
C LYS A 143 5.17 -7.24 6.73
N LEU A 144 4.23 -6.57 6.06
CA LEU A 144 4.36 -6.30 4.62
C LEU A 144 5.50 -5.32 4.34
N CYS A 145 6.45 -5.73 3.50
CA CYS A 145 7.62 -4.94 3.10
C CYS A 145 7.30 -3.72 2.22
N CYS A 146 6.57 -3.88 1.12
CA CYS A 146 6.20 -2.76 0.24
C CYS A 146 4.95 -3.03 -0.60
N LEU A 147 4.39 -1.98 -1.19
CA LEU A 147 3.20 -2.08 -2.05
C LEU A 147 3.47 -2.78 -3.38
N ARG A 148 4.71 -2.74 -3.87
CA ARG A 148 5.08 -3.40 -5.14
C ARG A 148 5.02 -4.93 -5.04
N CYS A 149 5.33 -5.49 -3.88
CA CYS A 149 5.31 -6.95 -3.66
C CYS A 149 3.92 -7.59 -3.70
N ILE A 150 2.86 -6.80 -3.52
CA ILE A 150 1.46 -7.25 -3.60
C ILE A 150 0.81 -6.93 -4.95
N GLN A 151 1.48 -6.13 -5.77
CA GLN A 151 0.93 -5.65 -7.03
C GLN A 151 1.11 -6.72 -8.10
N THR A 152 0.07 -7.52 -8.35
CA THR A 152 0.09 -8.61 -9.34
C THR A 152 0.41 -8.11 -10.75
N LYS A 153 -0.06 -6.91 -11.10
CA LYS A 153 0.13 -6.28 -12.42
C LYS A 153 1.59 -5.97 -12.78
N GLU A 154 2.51 -5.87 -11.81
CA GLU A 154 3.93 -5.59 -12.09
C GLU A 154 4.71 -6.86 -12.47
N THR A 155 4.13 -8.04 -12.28
CA THR A 155 4.78 -9.32 -12.55
C THR A 155 4.20 -9.97 -13.81
N ASN A 156 5.06 -10.65 -14.58
CA ASN A 156 4.66 -11.31 -15.83
C ASN A 156 3.56 -12.36 -15.64
N PHE A 157 3.49 -12.98 -14.46
CA PHE A 157 2.55 -14.07 -14.16
C PHE A 157 1.37 -13.64 -13.28
N ASN A 158 1.10 -12.33 -13.15
CA ASN A 158 0.03 -11.80 -12.30
C ASN A 158 0.06 -12.36 -10.86
N ALA A 159 1.26 -12.65 -10.36
CA ALA A 159 1.46 -13.40 -9.13
C ALA A 159 1.99 -12.54 -7.99
N THR A 160 1.88 -13.13 -6.79
CA THR A 160 2.66 -12.81 -5.58
C THR A 160 4.13 -12.52 -5.84
N CYS A 161 4.78 -11.53 -5.21
CA CYS A 161 6.23 -11.61 -5.09
C CYS A 161 6.63 -12.80 -4.18
N ILE A 162 7.77 -13.44 -4.47
CA ILE A 162 8.30 -14.58 -3.68
C ILE A 162 8.42 -14.29 -2.19
N CYS A 163 8.64 -13.03 -1.82
CA CYS A 163 8.74 -12.62 -0.42
C CYS A 163 7.45 -12.85 0.39
N ARG A 164 6.31 -13.06 -0.24
CA ARG A 164 5.03 -13.34 0.44
C ARG A 164 4.81 -14.81 0.74
N VAL A 165 5.64 -15.69 0.19
CA VAL A 165 5.54 -17.13 0.40
C VAL A 165 6.14 -17.48 1.76
N PRO A 166 5.42 -18.18 2.66
CA PRO A 166 5.94 -18.59 3.96
C PRO A 166 7.14 -19.52 3.84
N LYS A 167 8.16 -19.38 4.68
CA LYS A 167 9.39 -20.19 4.61
C LYS A 167 9.14 -21.69 4.73
N ALA A 168 8.10 -22.10 5.45
CA ALA A 168 7.69 -23.51 5.55
C ALA A 168 7.34 -24.16 4.20
N GLN A 169 7.02 -23.37 3.18
CA GLN A 169 6.73 -23.84 1.82
C GLN A 169 7.95 -23.72 0.88
N LEU A 170 9.04 -23.07 1.32
CA LEU A 170 10.27 -22.96 0.56
C LEU A 170 11.25 -24.07 0.91
N LYS A 171 12.14 -24.34 -0.05
CA LYS A 171 13.26 -25.27 0.14
C LYS A 171 14.31 -24.60 1.03
N GLU A 172 14.84 -25.35 1.99
CA GLU A 172 15.68 -24.86 3.09
C GLU A 172 16.99 -24.16 2.62
N ASP A 173 17.49 -24.48 1.43
CA ASP A 173 18.75 -23.93 0.90
C ASP A 173 18.59 -22.65 0.06
N GLN A 174 17.38 -22.14 -0.15
CA GLN A 174 17.18 -20.99 -1.02
C GLN A 174 17.19 -19.67 -0.23
N THR A 175 18.26 -18.90 -0.38
CA THR A 175 18.29 -17.50 0.08
C THR A 175 17.36 -16.66 -0.79
N ILE A 176 16.23 -16.24 -0.24
CA ILE A 176 15.22 -15.44 -0.95
C ILE A 176 15.57 -13.96 -0.83
N GLU A 177 15.72 -13.29 -1.97
CA GLU A 177 15.88 -11.84 -2.04
C GLU A 177 14.92 -11.27 -3.07
N CYS A 178 14.03 -10.37 -2.62
CA CYS A 178 13.12 -9.70 -3.53
C CYS A 178 13.88 -8.72 -4.44
N VAL A 179 13.67 -8.82 -5.75
CA VAL A 179 14.25 -7.86 -6.72
C VAL A 179 13.82 -6.41 -6.41
N SER A 180 12.58 -6.19 -5.96
CA SER A 180 12.05 -4.83 -5.76
C SER A 180 12.54 -4.14 -4.48
N CYS A 181 12.68 -4.87 -3.37
CA CYS A 181 12.96 -4.26 -2.06
C CYS A 181 14.00 -5.01 -1.21
N GLY A 182 14.57 -6.12 -1.71
CA GLY A 182 15.62 -6.87 -1.02
C GLY A 182 15.16 -7.59 0.25
N CYS A 183 13.86 -7.79 0.45
CA CYS A 183 13.33 -8.47 1.63
C CYS A 183 13.56 -9.99 1.58
N ARG A 184 13.73 -10.58 2.76
CA ARG A 184 14.01 -12.02 2.99
C ARG A 184 12.83 -12.76 3.62
N GLY A 185 11.62 -12.39 3.21
CA GLY A 185 10.35 -12.85 3.78
C GLY A 185 9.52 -11.72 4.39
N CYS A 186 8.29 -11.58 3.92
CA CYS A 186 7.28 -10.60 4.36
C CYS A 186 5.93 -11.30 4.64
N SER A 187 5.94 -12.63 4.82
CA SER A 187 4.78 -13.35 5.33
C SER A 187 4.61 -13.00 6.80
N SER A 188 3.37 -12.84 7.26
CA SER A 188 3.09 -12.64 8.69
C SER A 188 3.34 -13.91 9.52
N SER A 189 3.39 -15.08 8.86
CA SER A 189 3.56 -16.38 9.51
C SER A 189 5.01 -16.73 9.85
N ASP A 190 5.99 -16.00 9.30
CA ASP A 190 7.42 -16.11 9.61
C ASP A 190 7.86 -14.94 10.50
#